data_AF-A0A2G6FJZ3-F1
#
_entry.id   AF-A0A2G6FJZ3-F1
#
_cell.length_a   1.000
_cell.length_b   1.000
_cell.length_c   1.000
_cell.angle_alpha   90.00
_cell.angle_beta   90.00
_cell.angle_gamma   90.00
#
_symmetry.space_group_name_H-M   'P 1'
#
loop_
_entity.id
_entity.type
_entity.pdbx_description
1 polymer ?
#
loop_
_entity_poly.entity_id
_entity_poly.type
_entity_poly.pdbx_seq_one_letter_code
_entity_poly.pdbx_strand_id
1 'polypeptide(L)'
;MLNVTSFFDLTDFPYSSFFDEQAHPWQPLRELKNYMNSYGYPQYMVAGEAYPGNGQPGTEHIIIHEGQAFPARDTEIDFGDVSKGKLRITKGGVELR
;
A
#
# COMPACT_ATOMS: atom_id res chain seq x y z
N MET A 1 -25.39 6.38 16.31
CA MET A 1 -25.68 5.75 15.00
C MET A 1 -24.34 5.43 14.39
N LEU A 2 -24.13 4.21 13.87
CA LEU A 2 -22.85 3.83 13.29
C LEU A 2 -22.66 4.56 11.96
N ASN A 3 -21.73 5.52 11.93
CA ASN A 3 -21.32 6.26 10.75
C ASN A 3 -19.81 6.13 10.55
N VAL A 4 -19.31 6.60 9.41
CA VAL A 4 -17.89 6.53 9.04
C VAL A 4 -16.97 7.07 10.13
N THR A 5 -17.22 8.28 10.65
CA THR A 5 -16.32 8.91 11.64
C THR A 5 -16.31 8.22 12.99
N SER A 6 -17.41 7.53 13.34
CA SER A 6 -17.47 6.71 14.56
C SER A 6 -16.81 5.33 14.42
N PHE A 7 -16.60 4.85 13.19
CA PHE A 7 -16.15 3.48 12.92
C PHE A 7 -14.70 3.41 12.43
N PHE A 8 -14.25 4.39 11.63
CA PHE A 8 -12.91 4.43 11.06
C PHE A 8 -12.11 5.59 11.65
N ASP A 9 -10.85 5.33 11.98
CA ASP A 9 -9.84 6.38 12.11
C ASP A 9 -9.28 6.66 10.72
N LEU A 10 -9.54 7.87 10.20
CA LEU A 10 -9.11 8.30 8.86
C LEU A 10 -7.99 9.34 8.92
N THR A 11 -7.45 9.66 10.10
CA THR A 11 -6.47 10.75 10.27
C THR A 11 -5.24 10.57 9.38
N ASP A 12 -4.73 9.34 9.27
CA ASP A 12 -3.55 9.02 8.45
C ASP A 12 -3.91 8.34 7.12
N PHE A 13 -5.20 8.30 6.75
CA PHE A 13 -5.65 7.66 5.52
C PHE A 13 -5.66 8.66 4.35
N PRO A 14 -4.78 8.48 3.32
CA PRO A 14 -4.59 9.48 2.26
C PRO A 14 -5.81 9.68 1.34
N TYR A 15 -6.79 8.78 1.39
CA TYR A 15 -8.02 8.85 0.58
C TYR A 15 -9.26 9.07 1.45
N SER A 16 -9.13 9.80 2.56
CA SER A 16 -10.24 10.12 3.46
C SER A 16 -11.43 10.77 2.76
N SER A 17 -11.20 11.51 1.66
CA SER A 17 -12.24 12.11 0.81
C SER A 17 -13.16 11.10 0.10
N PHE A 18 -12.76 9.83 0.01
CA PHE A 18 -13.62 8.76 -0.47
C PHE A 18 -14.73 8.40 0.53
N PHE A 19 -14.56 8.78 1.80
CA PHE A 19 -15.48 8.48 2.87
C PHE A 19 -16.35 9.70 3.19
N ASP A 20 -17.66 9.54 3.05
CA ASP A 20 -18.63 10.52 3.57
C ASP A 20 -18.78 10.31 5.08
N GLU A 21 -18.42 11.33 5.86
CA GLU A 21 -18.41 11.28 7.32
C GLU A 21 -19.74 10.84 7.95
N GLN A 22 -20.87 11.16 7.30
CA GLN A 22 -22.21 10.89 7.81
C GLN A 22 -22.82 9.60 7.23
N ALA A 23 -22.15 8.99 6.25
CA ALA A 23 -22.58 7.76 5.64
C ALA A 23 -22.43 6.55 6.58
N HIS A 24 -23.11 5.46 6.22
CA HIS A 24 -22.86 4.17 6.84
C HIS A 24 -21.47 3.62 6.44
N PRO A 25 -20.77 2.91 7.34
CA PRO A 25 -19.40 2.41 7.09
C PRO A 25 -19.25 1.51 5.85
N TRP A 26 -20.32 0.87 5.39
CA TRP A 26 -20.30 0.00 4.19
C TRP A 26 -20.60 0.74 2.88
N GLN A 27 -21.01 2.01 2.92
CA GLN A 27 -21.23 2.80 1.70
C GLN A 27 -19.95 2.93 0.85
N PRO A 28 -18.76 3.21 1.43
CA PRO A 28 -17.49 3.19 0.69
C PRO A 28 -17.24 1.85 -0.02
N LEU A 29 -17.60 0.71 0.58
CA LEU A 29 -17.42 -0.60 -0.04
C LEU A 29 -18.27 -0.79 -1.30
N ARG A 30 -19.47 -0.18 -1.34
CA ARG A 30 -20.34 -0.22 -2.52
C ARG A 30 -19.75 0.59 -3.68
N GLU A 31 -19.20 1.76 -3.38
CA GLU A 31 -18.62 2.66 -4.38
C GLU A 31 -17.18 2.28 -4.77
N LEU A 32 -16.56 1.34 -4.05
CA LEU A 32 -15.16 0.94 -4.21
C LEU A 32 -14.84 0.55 -5.65
N LYS A 33 -15.73 -0.18 -6.33
CA LYS A 33 -15.51 -0.57 -7.72
C LYS A 33 -15.39 0.64 -8.65
N ASN A 34 -16.28 1.62 -8.49
CA ASN A 34 -16.26 2.84 -9.31
C ASN A 34 -15.01 3.66 -9.03
N TYR A 35 -14.66 3.80 -7.75
CA TYR A 35 -13.41 4.44 -7.33
C TYR A 35 -12.19 3.77 -7.98
N MET A 36 -12.06 2.45 -7.87
CA MET A 36 -10.92 1.69 -8.40
C MET A 36 -10.79 1.75 -9.92
N ASN A 37 -11.90 1.95 -10.65
CA ASN A 37 -11.86 2.16 -12.10
C ASN A 37 -11.31 3.53 -12.50
N SER A 38 -11.50 4.54 -11.65
CA SER A 38 -10.98 5.90 -11.87
C SER A 38 -9.64 6.17 -11.20
N TYR A 39 -9.20 5.26 -10.33
CA TYR A 39 -8.01 5.45 -9.52
C TYR A 39 -6.74 5.35 -10.38
N GLY A 40 -5.96 6.43 -10.38
CA GLY A 40 -4.66 6.46 -11.04
C GLY A 40 -3.63 5.71 -10.21
N TYR A 41 -3.46 4.41 -10.47
CA TYR A 41 -2.45 3.61 -9.79
C TYR A 41 -1.05 4.18 -10.05
N PRO A 42 -0.19 4.25 -9.01
CA PRO A 42 1.20 4.64 -9.18
C PRO A 42 1.89 3.70 -10.17
N GLN A 43 2.66 4.27 -11.10
CA GLN A 43 3.55 3.49 -11.95
C GLN A 43 4.88 3.31 -11.22
N TYR A 44 5.19 2.07 -10.88
CA TYR A 44 6.46 1.72 -10.25
C TYR A 44 7.51 1.42 -11.31
N MET A 45 8.67 2.03 -11.16
CA MET A 45 9.86 1.74 -11.96
C MET A 45 10.77 0.82 -11.17
N VAL A 46 11.18 -0.30 -11.76
CA VAL A 46 12.15 -1.24 -11.17
C VAL A 46 13.36 -1.29 -12.09
N ALA A 47 14.54 -0.96 -11.58
CA ALA A 47 15.78 -0.92 -12.35
C ALA A 47 15.72 -0.05 -13.64
N GLY A 48 14.90 1.00 -13.63
CA GLY A 48 14.72 1.90 -14.77
C GLY A 48 13.65 1.47 -15.78
N GLU A 49 12.97 0.34 -15.56
CA GLU A 49 11.89 -0.16 -16.40
C GLU A 49 10.55 -0.12 -15.67
N ALA A 50 9.47 0.18 -16.39
CA ALA A 50 8.13 0.15 -15.82
C ALA A 50 7.75 -1.28 -15.45
N TYR A 51 7.31 -1.49 -14.21
CA TYR A 51 6.86 -2.80 -13.78
C TYR A 51 5.65 -3.24 -14.61
N PRO A 52 5.67 -4.44 -15.23
CA PRO A 52 4.65 -4.83 -16.18
C PRO A 52 3.28 -4.98 -15.50
N GLY A 53 2.37 -4.05 -15.83
CA GLY A 53 0.96 -4.10 -15.42
C GLY A 53 0.09 -5.04 -16.26
N ASN A 54 0.70 -5.95 -17.03
CA ASN A 54 0.02 -6.83 -17.99
C ASN A 54 -0.46 -8.16 -17.38
N GLY A 55 -0.35 -8.34 -16.06
CA GLY A 55 -0.76 -9.55 -15.36
C GLY A 55 0.19 -10.74 -15.52
N GLN A 56 1.42 -10.51 -15.98
CA GLN A 56 2.45 -11.55 -16.01
C GLN A 56 3.06 -11.77 -14.62
N PRO A 57 3.40 -13.01 -14.24
CA PRO A 57 4.17 -13.27 -13.04
C PRO A 57 5.52 -12.53 -13.09
N GLY A 58 5.85 -11.82 -12.02
CA GLY A 58 7.16 -11.21 -11.87
C GLY A 58 8.26 -12.28 -11.82
N THR A 59 9.39 -12.01 -12.46
CA THR A 59 10.57 -12.89 -12.44
C THR A 59 11.35 -12.80 -11.12
N GLU A 60 11.06 -11.79 -10.31
CA GLU A 60 11.67 -11.58 -8.99
C GLU A 60 10.73 -10.84 -8.05
N HIS A 61 11.03 -10.93 -6.76
CA HIS A 61 10.33 -10.17 -5.73
C HIS A 61 10.75 -8.69 -5.79
N ILE A 62 9.79 -7.81 -5.52
CA ILE A 62 9.97 -6.36 -5.51
C ILE A 62 9.54 -5.82 -4.17
N ILE A 63 10.25 -4.80 -3.71
CA ILE A 63 9.91 -4.02 -2.53
C ILE A 63 9.49 -2.64 -3.01
N ILE A 64 8.37 -2.16 -2.46
CA ILE A 64 7.91 -0.78 -2.62
C ILE A 64 8.14 -0.08 -1.28
N HIS A 65 8.93 0.98 -1.29
CA HIS A 65 9.30 1.75 -0.10
C HIS A 65 9.41 3.23 -0.48
N GLU A 66 8.73 4.11 0.28
CA GLU A 66 8.69 5.56 0.02
C GLU A 66 8.38 5.95 -1.45
N GLY A 67 7.43 5.24 -2.08
CA GLY A 67 7.02 5.49 -3.46
C GLY A 67 8.03 5.01 -4.52
N GLN A 68 9.15 4.41 -4.11
CA GLN A 68 10.12 3.79 -5.00
C GLN A 68 9.95 2.27 -5.02
N ALA A 69 10.25 1.65 -6.16
CA ALA A 69 10.27 0.21 -6.29
C ALA A 69 11.67 -0.28 -6.64
N PHE A 70 12.08 -1.40 -6.03
CA PHE A 70 13.38 -2.00 -6.30
C PHE A 70 13.34 -3.51 -6.18
N PRO A 71 14.29 -4.22 -6.83
CA PRO A 71 14.49 -5.63 -6.64
C PRO A 71 14.73 -5.97 -5.16
N ALA A 72 14.10 -7.03 -4.67
CA ALA A 72 14.29 -7.56 -3.32
C ALA A 72 15.57 -8.40 -3.17
N ARG A 73 16.41 -8.48 -4.22
CA ARG A 73 17.72 -9.15 -4.13
C ARG A 73 18.55 -8.51 -3.02
N ASP A 74 19.30 -9.36 -2.32
CA ASP A 74 20.15 -8.97 -1.20
C ASP A 74 19.40 -8.23 -0.07
N THR A 75 18.09 -8.53 0.06
CA THR A 75 17.25 -8.00 1.12
C THR A 75 16.83 -9.10 2.09
N GLU A 76 16.97 -8.81 3.38
CA GLU A 76 16.53 -9.66 4.48
C GLU A 76 15.34 -9.00 5.19
N ILE A 77 14.30 -9.79 5.47
CA ILE A 77 13.11 -9.34 6.21
C ILE A 77 13.10 -10.07 7.55
N ASP A 78 13.24 -9.33 8.64
CA ASP A 78 12.96 -9.80 9.99
C ASP A 78 11.58 -9.29 10.40
N PHE A 79 10.62 -10.22 10.48
CA PHE A 79 9.25 -9.88 10.85
C PHE A 79 9.10 -9.45 12.30
N GLY A 80 9.98 -9.91 13.21
CA GLY A 80 9.86 -9.65 14.64
C GLY A 80 8.42 -9.74 15.17
N ASP A 81 8.04 -8.73 15.95
CA ASP A 81 6.64 -8.44 16.33
C ASP A 81 6.14 -7.24 15.52
N VAL A 82 5.62 -7.49 14.32
CA VAL A 82 5.13 -6.46 13.38
C VAL A 82 4.11 -5.54 14.05
N SER A 83 3.24 -6.09 14.90
CA SER A 83 2.21 -5.31 15.62
C SER A 83 2.79 -4.28 16.60
N LYS A 84 4.06 -4.43 16.98
CA LYS A 84 4.82 -3.51 17.86
C LYS A 84 5.91 -2.75 17.12
N GLY A 85 5.85 -2.67 15.79
CA GLY A 85 6.81 -1.93 14.98
C GLY A 85 8.21 -2.55 14.97
N LYS A 86 8.33 -3.87 15.14
CA LYS A 86 9.61 -4.59 15.10
C LYS A 86 9.92 -5.23 13.74
N LEU A 87 9.16 -4.88 12.70
CA LEU A 87 9.49 -5.25 11.33
C LEU A 87 10.78 -4.53 10.92
N ARG A 88 11.78 -5.29 10.45
CA ARG A 88 13.03 -4.73 9.90
C ARG A 88 13.27 -5.27 8.51
N ILE A 89 13.70 -4.39 7.62
CA ILE A 89 14.09 -4.75 6.26
C ILE A 89 15.51 -4.25 6.05
N THR A 90 16.44 -5.15 5.75
CA THR A 90 17.86 -4.81 5.57
C THR A 90 18.28 -5.13 4.14
N LYS A 91 18.80 -4.15 3.40
CA LYS A 91 19.31 -4.33 2.03
C LYS A 91 20.81 -4.09 2.00
N GLY A 92 21.59 -5.11 1.65
CA GLY A 92 23.06 -5.02 1.63
C GLY A 92 23.66 -4.56 2.97
N GLY A 93 23.04 -4.93 4.10
CA GLY A 93 23.46 -4.54 5.44
C GLY A 93 22.94 -3.17 5.93
N VAL A 94 22.19 -2.43 5.11
CA VAL A 94 21.58 -1.14 5.48
C VAL A 94 20.10 -1.34 5.76
N GLU A 95 19.64 -0.91 6.95
CA GLU A 95 18.22 -0.93 7.31
C GLU A 95 17.45 0.13 6.52
N LEU A 96 16.37 -0.31 5.87
CA LEU A 96 15.40 0.56 5.21
C LEU A 96 14.42 1.07 6.28
N ARG A 97 14.25 2.40 6.36
CA ARG A 97 13.42 3.07 7.38
C ARG A 97 12.17 3.66 6.79
#